data_AF-A0A413B394-F1
#
_entry.id   AF-A0A413B394-F1
#
_cell.length_a   1.000
_cell.length_b   1.000
_cell.length_c   1.000
_cell.angle_alpha   90.00
_cell.angle_beta   90.00
_cell.angle_gamma   90.00
#
_symmetry.space_group_name_H-M   'P 1'
#
loop_
_entity.id
_entity.type
_entity.pdbx_description
1 polymer ?
#
loop_
_entity_poly.entity_id
_entity_poly.type
_entity_poly.pdbx_seq_one_letter_code
_entity_poly.pdbx_strand_id
1 'polypeptide(L)' 'MKRFKTETFFSPLKVDGEFGVTFVKDKDGKSKKFKTRKAVKKYCRENRCIYVEQKFIFYR' A
#
# COMPACT_ATOMS: atom_id res chain seq x y z
N MET A 1 -20.07 0.49 -23.10
CA MET A 1 -18.82 0.30 -22.32
C MET A 1 -19.13 -0.51 -21.06
N LYS A 2 -18.46 -1.65 -20.83
CA LYS A 2 -18.57 -2.36 -19.54
C LYS A 2 -18.12 -1.40 -18.42
N ARG A 3 -18.93 -1.27 -17.37
CA ARG A 3 -18.68 -0.35 -16.26
C ARG A 3 -17.69 -1.03 -15.30
N PHE A 4 -16.40 -0.81 -15.51
CA PHE A 4 -15.36 -1.32 -14.62
C PHE A 4 -15.31 -0.48 -13.35
N LYS A 5 -15.23 -1.14 -12.19
CA LYS A 5 -14.91 -0.44 -10.94
C LYS A 5 -13.41 -0.53 -10.74
N THR A 6 -12.76 0.61 -10.53
CA THR A 6 -11.34 0.66 -10.18
C THR A 6 -11.17 1.17 -8.76
N GLU A 7 -10.33 0.51 -7.98
CA GLU A 7 -9.93 0.98 -6.65
C GLU A 7 -8.41 1.06 -6.57
N THR A 8 -7.90 2.15 -6.03
CA THR A 8 -6.46 2.36 -5.86
C THR A 8 -6.13 2.42 -4.38
N PHE A 9 -5.12 1.67 -3.97
CA PHE A 9 -4.59 1.67 -2.60
C PHE A 9 -3.08 1.83 -2.62
N PHE A 10 -2.54 2.28 -1.50
CA PHE A 10 -1.11 2.42 -1.29
C PHE A 10 -0.70 1.61 -0.08
N SER A 11 0.24 0.69 -0.27
CA SER A 11 0.70 -0.22 0.78
C SER A 11 2.15 0.10 1.12
N PRO A 12 2.47 0.49 2.36
CA PRO A 12 3.85 0.68 2.80
C PRO A 12 4.56 -0.67 2.93
N LEU A 13 5.85 -0.64 2.63
CA LEU A 13 6.77 -1.77 2.65
C LEU A 13 7.98 -1.41 3.50
N LYS A 14 8.26 -2.23 4.51
CA LYS A 14 9.49 -2.13 5.29
C LYS A 14 10.61 -2.81 4.52
N VAL A 15 11.76 -2.16 4.46
CA VAL A 15 13.00 -2.73 3.92
C VAL A 15 13.83 -3.19 5.10
N ASP A 16 14.08 -4.49 5.21
CA ASP A 16 15.04 -5.05 6.15
C ASP A 16 16.43 -5.13 5.48
N GLY A 17 17.48 -5.01 6.29
CA GLY A 17 18.86 -4.79 5.84
C GLY A 17 19.45 -5.87 4.94
N GLU A 18 18.84 -7.05 4.86
CA GLU A 18 19.25 -8.18 4.02
C GLU A 18 18.49 -8.29 2.68
N PHE A 19 17.93 -7.18 2.16
CA PHE A 19 17.08 -7.14 0.95
C PHE A 19 15.65 -7.69 1.10
N GLY A 20 15.22 -7.98 2.32
CA GLY A 20 13.84 -8.35 2.61
C GLY A 20 12.91 -7.15 2.48
N VAL A 21 11.95 -7.19 1.56
CA VAL A 21 10.89 -6.17 1.46
C VAL A 21 9.58 -6.79 1.91
N THR A 22 9.02 -6.31 3.01
CA THR A 22 7.80 -6.89 3.61
C THR A 22 6.71 -5.84 3.79
N PHE A 23 5.45 -6.27 3.61
CA PHE A 23 4.31 -5.38 3.88
C PHE A 23 4.19 -5.08 5.36
N VAL A 24 4.05 -3.80 5.69
CA VAL A 24 3.71 -3.40 7.05
C VAL A 24 2.31 -3.92 7.35
N LYS A 25 2.16 -4.64 8.46
CA LYS A 25 0.87 -5.15 8.94
C LYS A 25 0.20 -4.11 9.86
N ASP A 26 -1.13 -4.02 9.79
CA ASP A 26 -1.95 -3.27 10.73
C ASP A 26 -2.22 -4.11 11.99
N LYS A 27 -2.98 -3.57 12.96
CA LYS A 27 -3.29 -4.23 14.23
C LYS A 27 -4.01 -5.57 14.04
N ASP A 28 -4.80 -5.68 12.98
CA ASP A 28 -5.51 -6.91 12.60
C ASP A 28 -4.64 -7.93 11.83
N GLY A 29 -3.32 -7.71 11.72
CA GLY A 29 -2.40 -8.58 10.99
C GLY A 29 -2.51 -8.51 9.46
N LYS A 30 -3.47 -7.75 8.92
CA LYS A 30 -3.63 -7.46 7.48
C LYS A 30 -2.60 -6.44 7.03
N SER A 31 -2.19 -6.50 5.76
CA SER A 31 -1.32 -5.45 5.19
C SER A 31 -1.99 -4.08 5.33
N LYS A 32 -1.25 -3.12 5.87
CA LYS A 32 -1.68 -1.72 6.01
C LYS A 32 -1.91 -1.14 4.62
N LYS A 33 -3.02 -0.45 4.43
CA LYS A 33 -3.40 0.17 3.15
C LYS A 33 -3.86 1.60 3.39
N PHE A 34 -3.45 2.50 2.52
CA PHE A 34 -3.90 3.89 2.48
C PHE A 34 -4.68 4.13 1.20
N LYS A 35 -5.72 4.98 1.26
CA LYS A 35 -6.47 5.41 0.06
C LYS A 35 -5.78 6.53 -0.71
N THR A 36 -4.90 7.30 -0.07
CA THR A 36 -4.29 8.49 -0.68
C THR A 36 -2.77 8.44 -0.64
N ARG A 37 -2.14 8.96 -1.70
CA ARG A 37 -0.68 9.08 -1.80
C ARG A 37 -0.10 9.99 -0.71
N LYS A 38 -0.83 11.02 -0.28
CA LYS A 38 -0.40 11.94 0.78
C LYS A 38 -0.25 11.21 2.12
N ALA A 39 -1.20 10.34 2.47
CA ALA A 39 -1.17 9.60 3.73
C ALA A 39 -0.01 8.60 3.77
N VAL A 40 0.20 7.82 2.71
CA VAL A 40 1.31 6.86 2.67
C VAL A 40 2.68 7.55 2.66
N LYS A 41 2.82 8.70 1.97
CA LYS A 41 4.05 9.49 1.96
C LYS A 41 4.41 10.02 3.35
N LYS A 42 3.43 10.57 4.07
CA LYS A 42 3.63 11.01 5.45
C LYS A 42 4.09 9.84 6.33
N TYR A 43 3.37 8.72 6.26
CA TYR A 43 3.70 7.51 7.01
C TYR A 43 5.12 7.01 6.73
N CYS A 44 5.51 6.89 5.45
CA CYS A 44 6.83 6.39 5.09
C CYS A 44 7.98 7.35 5.34
N ARG A 45 7.74 8.66 5.37
CA ARG A 45 8.72 9.65 5.83
C ARG A 45 9.05 9.46 7.31
N GLU A 46 8.04 9.18 8.13
CA GLU A 46 8.21 8.98 9.59
C GLU A 46 8.79 7.59 9.91
N ASN A 47 8.41 6.55 9.17
CA ASN A 47 8.76 5.15 9.47
C ASN A 47 9.90 4.59 8.61
N ARG A 48 10.56 5.42 7.78
CA ARG A 48 11.60 5.01 6.82
C ARG A 48 11.18 3.79 5.99
N CYS A 49 10.02 3.86 5.34
CA CYS A 49 9.53 2.83 4.44
C CYS A 49 9.49 3.27 2.97
N ILE A 50 9.35 2.31 2.07
CA ILE A 50 8.92 2.55 0.69
C ILE A 50 7.43 2.20 0.59
N TYR A 51 6.77 2.52 -0.53
CA TYR A 51 5.37 2.14 -0.72
C TYR A 51 5.09 1.76 -2.17
N VAL A 52 4.09 0.92 -2.37
CA VAL A 52 3.59 0.51 -3.69
C VAL A 52 2.17 1.01 -3.91
N GLU A 53 1.89 1.44 -5.14
CA GLU A 53 0.55 1.79 -5.60
C GLU A 53 -0.08 0.55 -6.23
N GLN A 54 -1.21 0.10 -5.69
CA GLN A 54 -1.95 -1.06 -6.14
C GLN A 54 -3.27 -0.61 -6.75
N LYS A 55 -3.47 -0.87 -8.05
CA LYS A 55 -4.72 -0.61 -8.76
C LYS A 55 -5.45 -1.93 -8.98
N PHE A 56 -6.65 -2.02 -8.44
CA PHE A 56 -7.54 -3.15 -8.64
C PHE A 56 -8.59 -2.76 -9.68
N ILE A 57 -8.76 -3.60 -10.70
CA ILE A 57 -9.80 -3.47 -11.72
C ILE A 57 -10.77 -4.62 -11.49
N PHE A 58 -12.01 -4.30 -11.16
CA PHE A 58 -13.07 -5.27 -10.95
C PHE A 58 -13.89 -5.41 -12.22
N TYR A 59 -13.89 -6.62 -12.78
CA TYR A 59 -14.75 -7.03 -13.88
C TYR A 59 -16.10 -7.49 -13.29
N ARG A 60 -17.19 -7.03 -13.89
CA ARG A 60 -18.56 -7.47 -13.56
C ARG A 60 -19.06 -8.41 -14.64
#